data_AF-A0A6M3KXD3-F1
#
_entry.id   AF-A0A6M3KXD3-F1
#
_cell.length_a   1.000
_cell.length_b   1.000
_cell.length_c   1.000
_cell.angle_alpha   90.00
_cell.angle_beta   90.00
_cell.angle_gamma   90.00
#
_symmetry.space_group_name_H-M   'P 1'
#
loop_
_entity.id
_entity.type
_entity.pdbx_description
1 polymer ?
#
loop_
_entity_poly.entity_id
_entity_poly.type
_entity_poly.pdbx_seq_one_letter_code
_entity_poly.pdbx_strand_id
1 'polypeptide(L)' 'MASLIPNVSITEFKKLKPDQLKMMKSCEVTSNGGYLFTFVNAKTGYIKNSVENLAQLSNAVGGKTIAEVVEENAPVSA' A
#
# COMPACT_ATOMS: atom_id res chain seq x y z
N MET A 1 15.93 5.00 -16.12
CA MET A 1 14.82 4.22 -16.71
C MET A 1 13.53 4.84 -16.25
N ALA A 2 12.66 5.30 -17.16
CA ALA A 2 11.33 5.73 -16.77
C ALA A 2 10.55 4.47 -16.38
N SER A 3 10.33 4.27 -15.08
CA SER A 3 9.43 3.22 -14.61
C SER A 3 8.03 3.56 -15.11
N LEU A 4 7.32 2.56 -15.67
CA LEU A 4 5.90 2.70 -16.03
C LEU A 4 5.04 2.97 -14.77
N ILE A 5 5.59 2.67 -13.59
CA ILE A 5 4.97 2.92 -12.29
C ILE A 5 5.72 4.09 -11.63
N PRO A 6 5.08 5.26 -11.45
CA PRO A 6 5.71 6.38 -10.79
C PRO A 6 6.01 6.06 -9.32
N ASN A 7 7.04 6.70 -8.79
CA ASN A 7 7.42 6.59 -7.38
C ASN A 7 6.95 7.84 -6.62
N VAL A 8 6.49 7.66 -5.38
CA VAL A 8 6.10 8.76 -4.49
C VAL A 8 6.55 8.46 -3.07
N SER A 9 6.98 9.48 -2.32
CA SER A 9 7.32 9.29 -0.92
C SER A 9 6.05 9.06 -0.08
N ILE A 10 6.15 8.29 1.00
CA ILE A 10 5.05 8.08 1.95
C ILE A 10 4.56 9.40 2.56
N THR A 11 5.47 10.35 2.73
CA THR A 11 5.16 11.69 3.24
C THR A 11 4.29 12.49 2.27
N GLU A 12 4.51 12.37 0.96
CA GLU A 12 3.66 12.99 -0.06
C GLU A 12 2.35 12.22 -0.22
N PHE A 13 2.40 10.89 -0.23
CA PHE A 13 1.23 10.04 -0.37
C PHE A 13 0.20 10.32 0.73
N LYS A 14 0.64 10.46 1.99
CA LYS A 14 -0.23 10.77 3.14
C LYS A 14 -0.89 12.15 3.11
N LYS A 15 -0.43 13.07 2.26
CA LYS A 15 -1.04 14.42 2.13
C LYS A 15 -2.28 14.42 1.23
N LEU A 16 -2.49 13.35 0.46
CA LEU A 16 -3.59 13.26 -0.49
C LEU A 16 -4.92 13.00 0.20
N LYS A 17 -5.96 13.72 -0.24
CA LYS A 17 -7.34 13.49 0.20
C LYS A 17 -7.95 12.29 -0.52
N PRO A 18 -9.01 11.67 0.04
CA PRO A 18 -9.68 10.52 -0.58
C PRO A 18 -10.08 10.72 -2.04
N ASP A 19 -10.61 11.89 -2.41
CA ASP A 19 -11.00 12.16 -3.79
C ASP A 19 -9.80 12.34 -4.72
N GLN A 20 -8.66 12.82 -4.21
CA GLN A 20 -7.42 12.89 -4.98
C GLN A 20 -6.83 11.49 -5.19
N LEU A 21 -6.89 10.62 -4.19
CA LEU A 21 -6.46 9.21 -4.30
C LEU A 21 -7.25 8.48 -5.40
N LYS A 22 -8.56 8.73 -5.54
CA LYS A 22 -9.40 8.17 -6.62
C LYS A 22 -8.96 8.61 -8.02
N MET A 23 -8.37 9.81 -8.15
CA MET A 23 -7.88 10.34 -9.43
C MET A 23 -6.50 9.81 -9.81
N MET A 24 -5.71 9.31 -8.86
CA MET A 24 -4.36 8.83 -9.13
C MET A 24 -4.32 7.61 -10.07
N LYS A 25 -3.18 7.47 -10.76
CA LYS A 25 -2.72 6.20 -11.34
C LYS A 25 -2.13 5.31 -10.23
N SER A 26 -1.66 4.11 -10.58
CA SER A 26 -0.85 3.32 -9.65
C SER A 26 0.50 3.99 -9.38
N CYS A 27 1.10 3.71 -8.23
CA CYS A 27 2.43 4.19 -7.86
C CYS A 27 3.09 3.27 -6.83
N GLU A 28 4.42 3.28 -6.80
CA GLU A 28 5.19 2.72 -5.69
C GLU A 28 5.34 3.78 -4.61
N VAL A 29 5.08 3.39 -3.36
CA VAL A 29 5.25 4.25 -2.20
C VAL A 29 6.54 3.87 -1.49
N THR A 30 7.41 4.86 -1.28
CA THR A 30 8.73 4.68 -0.67
C THR A 30 8.90 5.48 0.62
N SER A 31 9.82 5.05 1.48
CA SER A 31 10.26 5.81 2.65
C SER A 31 11.78 5.73 2.75
N ASN A 32 12.44 6.89 2.83
CA ASN A 32 13.91 7.00 2.87
C ASN A 32 14.62 6.21 1.74
N GLY A 33 14.03 6.19 0.54
CA GLY A 33 14.56 5.46 -0.62
C GLY A 33 14.27 3.95 -0.62
N GLY A 34 13.68 3.40 0.44
CA GLY A 34 13.23 2.02 0.52
C GLY A 34 11.79 1.86 0.03
N TYR A 35 11.52 0.78 -0.72
CA TYR A 35 10.16 0.38 -1.08
C TYR A 35 9.35 0.04 0.17
N LEU A 36 8.10 0.53 0.24
CA LEU A 36 7.14 0.13 1.26
C LEU A 36 6.04 -0.77 0.68
N PHE A 37 5.28 -0.23 -0.28
CA PHE A 37 4.18 -0.93 -0.92
C PHE A 37 3.85 -0.33 -2.28
N THR A 38 3.10 -1.08 -3.09
CA THR A 38 2.54 -0.59 -4.34
C THR A 38 1.07 -0.22 -4.13
N PHE A 39 0.72 1.03 -4.44
CA PHE A 39 -0.66 1.47 -4.52
C PHE A 39 -1.20 1.20 -5.92
N VAL A 40 -2.30 0.44 -6.01
CA VAL A 40 -2.99 0.18 -7.27
C VAL A 40 -4.41 0.75 -7.21
N ASN A 41 -4.67 1.76 -8.04
CA ASN A 41 -6.01 2.29 -8.22
C ASN A 41 -6.71 1.54 -9.37
N ALA A 42 -7.43 0.48 -9.03
CA ALA A 42 -8.14 -0.34 -10.01
C ALA A 42 -9.23 0.47 -10.74
N LYS A 43 -9.11 0.59 -12.06
CA LYS A 43 -10.10 1.30 -12.91
C LYS A 43 -11.16 0.36 -13.49
N THR A 44 -10.97 -0.96 -13.37
CA THR A 44 -11.89 -1.98 -13.87
C THR A 44 -12.07 -3.09 -12.84
N GLY A 45 -13.19 -3.81 -12.92
CA GLY A 45 -13.45 -4.98 -12.08
C GLY A 45 -12.39 -6.08 -12.26
N TYR A 46 -11.87 -6.25 -13.48
CA TYR A 46 -10.79 -7.19 -13.75
C TYR A 46 -9.52 -6.87 -12.93
N ILE A 47 -9.05 -5.63 -12.97
CA ILE A 47 -7.84 -5.21 -12.23
C ILE A 47 -8.07 -5.38 -10.72
N LYS A 48 -9.26 -5.02 -10.23
CA LYS A 48 -9.63 -5.20 -8.82
C LYS A 48 -9.51 -6.67 -8.40
N ASN A 49 -10.14 -7.58 -9.14
CA ASN A 49 -10.13 -9.01 -8.83
C ASN A 49 -8.72 -9.61 -8.89
N SER A 50 -7.89 -9.17 -9.85
CA SER A 50 -6.49 -9.60 -9.93
C SER A 50 -5.69 -9.15 -8.70
N VAL A 51 -5.85 -7.90 -8.26
CA VAL A 51 -5.18 -7.38 -7.05
C VAL A 51 -5.66 -8.12 -5.80
N GLU A 52 -6.95 -8.41 -5.68
CA GLU A 52 -7.50 -9.16 -4.56
C GLU A 52 -6.92 -10.58 -4.48
N ASN A 53 -6.79 -11.28 -5.60
CA ASN A 53 -6.16 -12.60 -5.63
C ASN A 53 -4.68 -12.53 -5.19
N LEU A 54 -3.93 -11.57 -5.74
CA LEU A 54 -2.52 -11.36 -5.37
C LEU A 54 -2.37 -11.00 -3.89
N ALA A 55 -3.26 -10.18 -3.34
CA ALA A 55 -3.26 -9.83 -1.92
C ALA A 55 -3.53 -11.06 -1.03
N GLN A 56 -4.47 -11.92 -1.41
CA GLN A 56 -4.73 -13.18 -0.69
C GLN A 56 -3.49 -14.09 -0.68
N LEU A 57 -2.82 -14.23 -1.83
CA LEU A 57 -1.58 -14.99 -1.93
C LEU A 57 -0.48 -14.39 -1.05
N SER A 58 -0.33 -13.07 -1.05
CA SER A 58 0.65 -12.36 -0.20
C SER A 58 0.39 -12.63 1.28
N ASN A 59 -0.87 -12.55 1.72
CA ASN A 59 -1.24 -12.80 3.11
C ASN A 59 -0.99 -14.25 3.53
N ALA A 60 -1.06 -15.22 2.60
CA ALA A 60 -0.76 -16.62 2.88
C ALA A 60 0.74 -16.88 3.11
N VAL A 61 1.62 -16.07 2.53
CA VAL A 61 3.08 -16.16 2.76
C VAL A 61 3.45 -15.62 4.15
N GLY A 62 2.70 -14.64 4.65
CA GLY A 62 2.86 -14.09 5.98
C GLY A 62 2.37 -12.64 6.10
N GLY A 63 2.75 -11.99 7.19
CA GLY A 63 2.30 -10.63 7.51
C GLY A 63 1.40 -10.62 8.74
N LYS A 64 0.99 -9.42 9.13
CA LYS A 64 0.15 -9.17 10.30
C LYS A 64 -0.96 -8.21 9.92
N THR A 65 -2.13 -8.43 10.47
CA THR A 65 -3.24 -7.48 10.47
C THR A 65 -2.86 -6.22 11.25
N ILE A 66 -3.60 -5.14 11.03
CA ILE A 66 -3.40 -3.88 11.76
C ILE A 66 -3.51 -4.11 13.28
N ALA A 67 -4.45 -4.96 13.72
CA ALA A 67 -4.62 -5.29 15.13
C ALA A 67 -3.37 -5.96 15.71
N GLU A 68 -2.85 -6.99 15.03
CA GLU A 68 -1.65 -7.71 15.46
C GLU A 68 -0.40 -6.80 15.50
N VAL A 69 -0.26 -5.88 14.53
CA VAL A 69 0.84 -4.90 14.55
C VAL A 69 0.69 -3.93 15.73
N VAL A 70 -0.51 -3.42 15.98
CA VAL A 70 -0.75 -2.47 17.07
C VAL A 70 -0.55 -3.13 18.43
N GLU A 71 -1.03 -4.35 18.61
CA GLU A 71 -0.88 -5.12 19.86
C GLU A 71 0.59 -5.41 20.18
N GLU A 72 1.37 -5.87 19.20
CA GLU A 72 2.80 -6.14 19.39
C GLU A 72 3.61 -4.87 19.71
N ASN A 73 3.17 -3.71 19.24
CA ASN A 73 3.84 -2.43 19.46
C ASN A 73 3.17 -1.58 20.55
N ALA A 74 2.18 -2.11 21.26
CA ALA A 74 1.58 -1.42 22.38
C ALA A 74 2.61 -1.30 23.52
N PRO A 75 2.73 -0.14 24.18
CA PRO A 75 3.61 -0.01 25.33
C PRO A 75 3.13 -0.99 26.40
N VAL A 76 4.00 -1.92 26.81
CA VAL A 76 3.75 -2.82 27.93
C VAL A 76 3.54 -1.94 29.14
N SER A 77 2.30 -1.79 29.61
CA SER A 77 2.00 -1.10 30.86
C SER A 77 2.63 -1.91 31.98
N ALA A 78 3.73 -1.39 32.53
CA ALA A 78 4.40 -1.89 33.72
C ALA A 78 3.55 -1.65 34.98
#